data_AF-E5WVC1-F1
#
_entry.id   AF-E5WVC1-F1
#
_cell.length_a   1.000
_cell.length_b   1.000
_cell.length_c   1.000
_cell.angle_alpha   90.00
_cell.angle_beta   90.00
_cell.angle_gamma   90.00
#
_symmetry.space_group_name_H-M   'P 1'
#
loop_
_entity.id
_entity.type
_entity.pdbx_description
1 polymer ?
#
loop_
_entity_poly.entity_id
_entity_poly.type
_entity_poly.pdbx_seq_one_letter_code
_entity_poly.pdbx_strand_id
1 'polypeptide(L)'
;MKRLNIILFLLALAVLTVEAKDLKVADIFGDNMVLQQKTVTPIWGWADAGTTVTVTSSWNDKSYSTKAGRDGTWRIMLHTPEAGGPYVLTITGDNTLIFSDIYVGEVWLASGQSNMAMQLKECYESTKAILTSQKSNIRFINVPPLGSYKPLTDIKADWVVAAPENVGDCSAVAWYFAHFIQENLGVPVGIINASFGGSVVETWMSRETCQTLGDISVPEVSDGTTGWEANIPTTMYNGMLNPIVGYGIQGCIWYQGESNVYNVSQYSNRLVVMVAEWRRKWGRNFPFYFTQIAPFDYTTWNVPSEVGEHVGAYLRDEQRRSMDRIENSGMAVILDVGEVEQIHPVRKEKVGERLGLMALAEVYGTKGFEYKSPTFERMEVDGDKAVIFFKDLYYGLTSYGKPLHLFEIADESKVFHPAEAYVDEERDVVIVSSKYVRNPKAVRYAFKNYVEPELFSLSGLPVSSFRTDNW
;
A
#
# COMPACT_ATOMS: atom_id res chain seq x y z
N MET A 1 -8.26 -1.56 -85.75
CA MET A 1 -7.46 -2.70 -85.24
C MET A 1 -6.03 -2.21 -85.11
N LYS A 2 -5.29 -2.18 -84.00
CA LYS A 2 -5.45 -2.50 -82.58
C LYS A 2 -4.68 -1.40 -81.82
N ARG A 3 -5.24 -0.85 -80.74
CA ARG A 3 -4.59 0.15 -79.88
C ARG A 3 -3.61 -0.56 -78.94
N LEU A 4 -2.38 -0.05 -78.87
CA LEU A 4 -1.33 -0.48 -77.96
C LEU A 4 -1.39 0.43 -76.72
N ASN A 5 -2.05 -0.03 -75.65
CA ASN A 5 -2.04 0.64 -74.35
C ASN A 5 -0.83 0.13 -73.56
N ILE A 6 0.21 0.96 -73.46
CA ILE A 6 1.33 0.75 -72.53
C ILE A 6 0.84 1.22 -71.16
N ILE A 7 0.54 0.25 -70.27
CA ILE A 7 0.29 0.49 -68.86
C ILE A 7 1.66 0.67 -68.18
N LEU A 8 2.00 1.91 -67.87
CA LEU A 8 3.12 2.25 -67.00
C LEU A 8 2.68 1.96 -65.56
N PHE A 9 3.07 0.80 -65.02
CA PHE A 9 2.86 0.46 -63.62
C PHE A 9 3.96 1.16 -62.80
N LEU A 10 3.67 2.40 -62.37
CA LEU A 10 4.46 3.12 -61.37
C LEU A 10 4.29 2.40 -60.03
N LEU A 11 5.24 1.53 -59.70
CA LEU A 11 5.42 0.98 -58.37
C LEU A 11 5.85 2.14 -57.45
N ALA A 12 4.89 2.82 -56.85
CA ALA A 12 5.15 3.76 -55.77
C ALA A 12 5.64 2.95 -54.56
N LEU A 13 6.96 2.81 -54.44
CA LEU A 13 7.60 2.37 -53.21
C LEU A 13 7.28 3.44 -52.16
N ALA A 14 6.22 3.23 -51.39
CA ALA A 14 6.01 3.95 -50.15
C ALA A 14 7.15 3.56 -49.22
N VAL A 15 8.24 4.32 -49.26
CA VAL A 15 9.25 4.31 -48.19
C VAL A 15 8.53 4.86 -46.98
N LEU A 16 7.94 3.97 -46.19
CA LEU A 16 7.59 4.26 -44.81
C LEU A 16 8.90 4.63 -44.15
N THR A 17 9.14 5.93 -43.97
CA THR A 17 10.18 6.42 -43.08
C THR A 17 9.77 5.98 -41.68
N VAL A 18 10.30 4.85 -41.25
CA VAL A 18 10.27 4.46 -39.84
C VAL A 18 11.12 5.52 -39.15
N GLU A 19 10.45 6.43 -38.44
CA GLU A 19 11.12 7.38 -37.56
C GLU A 19 11.85 6.54 -36.50
N ALA A 20 13.19 6.62 -36.48
CA ALA A 20 14.00 5.87 -35.54
C ALA A 20 13.65 6.31 -34.12
N LYS A 21 13.23 5.38 -33.25
CA LYS A 21 13.04 5.65 -31.84
C LYS A 21 14.38 5.57 -31.14
N ASP A 22 14.84 6.71 -30.63
CA ASP A 22 15.99 6.77 -29.72
C ASP A 22 15.81 5.80 -28.53
N LEU A 23 16.91 5.27 -28.01
CA LEU A 23 16.88 4.49 -26.78
C LEU A 23 16.26 5.35 -25.67
N LYS A 24 15.20 4.81 -25.07
CA LYS A 24 14.52 5.37 -23.92
C LYS A 24 14.44 4.33 -22.81
N VAL A 25 14.59 4.80 -21.58
CA VAL A 25 14.35 4.03 -20.35
C VAL A 25 13.05 4.53 -19.74
N ALA A 26 12.28 3.67 -19.07
CA ALA A 26 11.07 4.11 -18.35
C ALA A 26 11.41 5.17 -17.30
N ASP A 27 10.57 6.19 -17.17
CA ASP A 27 10.85 7.39 -16.36
C ASP A 27 10.88 7.09 -14.84
N ILE A 28 10.41 5.91 -14.42
CA ILE A 28 10.62 5.42 -13.05
C ILE A 28 12.10 5.17 -12.73
N PHE A 29 12.97 5.08 -13.74
CA PHE A 29 14.42 5.03 -13.59
C PHE A 29 15.03 6.40 -13.94
N GLY A 30 15.94 6.86 -13.09
CA GLY A 30 16.60 8.14 -13.26
C GLY A 30 17.80 8.28 -12.34
N ASP A 31 18.40 9.48 -12.35
CA ASP A 31 19.39 9.86 -11.35
C ASP A 31 18.79 9.78 -9.94
N ASN A 32 19.64 9.59 -8.94
CA ASN A 32 19.23 9.49 -7.54
C ASN A 32 18.26 8.32 -7.24
N MET A 33 18.11 7.32 -8.10
CA MET A 33 17.19 6.21 -7.75
C MET A 33 17.78 5.25 -6.73
N VAL A 34 16.90 4.46 -6.09
CA VAL A 34 17.30 3.33 -5.24
C VAL A 34 16.79 2.04 -5.87
N LEU A 35 17.69 1.10 -6.13
CA LEU A 35 17.35 -0.25 -6.58
C LEU A 35 17.31 -1.22 -5.41
N GLN A 36 16.35 -2.14 -5.42
CA GLN A 36 16.24 -3.17 -4.39
C GLN A 36 17.51 -4.02 -4.31
N GLN A 37 18.06 -4.20 -3.11
CA GLN A 37 19.26 -4.98 -2.84
C GLN A 37 19.02 -6.48 -2.87
N LYS A 38 20.11 -7.24 -3.04
CA LYS A 38 20.17 -8.72 -2.90
C LYS A 38 19.10 -9.44 -3.72
N THR A 39 18.81 -8.93 -4.93
CA THR A 39 17.78 -9.49 -5.80
C THR A 39 18.15 -9.36 -7.27
N VAL A 40 17.25 -9.81 -8.14
CA VAL A 40 17.30 -9.57 -9.57
C VAL A 40 16.19 -8.59 -9.92
N THR A 41 16.54 -7.33 -10.19
CA THR A 41 15.57 -6.27 -10.51
C THR A 41 15.52 -6.03 -12.03
N PRO A 42 14.34 -5.88 -12.62
CA PRO A 42 14.25 -5.50 -14.03
C PRO A 42 14.58 -4.02 -14.23
N ILE A 43 15.20 -3.72 -15.37
CA ILE A 43 15.21 -2.40 -15.99
C ILE A 43 14.59 -2.55 -17.38
N TRP A 44 13.76 -1.59 -17.78
CA TRP A 44 13.03 -1.66 -19.04
C TRP A 44 12.90 -0.29 -19.69
N GLY A 45 12.49 -0.33 -20.96
CA GLY A 45 12.28 0.86 -21.76
C GLY A 45 11.89 0.52 -23.19
N TRP A 46 12.19 1.45 -24.09
CA TRP A 46 11.90 1.35 -25.50
C TRP A 46 13.12 1.66 -26.36
N ALA A 47 13.22 1.03 -27.52
CA ALA A 47 14.20 1.31 -28.57
C ALA A 47 13.63 0.82 -29.91
N ASP A 48 14.32 1.07 -31.01
CA ASP A 48 13.97 0.45 -32.29
C ASP A 48 14.00 -1.08 -32.23
N ALA A 49 13.08 -1.71 -32.97
CA ALA A 49 12.93 -3.15 -32.96
C ALA A 49 14.23 -3.86 -33.40
N GLY A 50 14.73 -4.77 -32.56
CA GLY A 50 15.98 -5.48 -32.80
C GLY A 50 17.24 -4.76 -32.34
N THR A 51 17.17 -3.50 -31.89
CA THR A 51 18.29 -2.78 -31.27
C THR A 51 18.80 -3.58 -30.08
N THR A 52 20.12 -3.77 -30.01
CA THR A 52 20.75 -4.43 -28.87
C THR A 52 20.99 -3.40 -27.78
N VAL A 53 20.31 -3.57 -26.65
CA VAL A 53 20.44 -2.72 -25.48
C VAL A 53 21.35 -3.40 -24.47
N THR A 54 22.30 -2.67 -23.91
CA THR A 54 23.24 -3.15 -22.89
C THR A 54 23.20 -2.25 -21.66
N VAL A 55 23.06 -2.84 -20.48
CA VAL A 55 23.13 -2.15 -19.18
C VAL A 55 24.41 -2.58 -18.48
N THR A 56 25.24 -1.62 -18.09
CA THR A 56 26.47 -1.84 -17.33
C THR A 56 26.39 -1.11 -16.00
N SER A 57 26.75 -1.81 -14.93
CA SER A 57 26.70 -1.27 -13.57
C SER A 57 28.07 -1.12 -12.92
N SER A 58 28.33 0.02 -12.29
CA SER A 58 29.65 0.34 -11.70
C SER A 58 29.98 -0.40 -10.39
N TRP A 59 29.03 -1.12 -9.78
CA TRP A 59 29.30 -1.90 -8.55
C TRP A 59 30.08 -3.19 -8.81
N ASN A 60 30.13 -3.68 -10.06
CA ASN A 60 30.87 -4.88 -10.42
C ASN A 60 31.36 -4.89 -11.89
N ASP A 61 31.18 -3.78 -12.61
CA ASP A 61 31.49 -3.61 -14.03
C ASP A 61 30.91 -4.67 -14.97
N LYS A 62 29.84 -5.37 -14.54
CA LYS A 62 29.15 -6.36 -15.37
C LYS A 62 28.19 -5.68 -16.32
N SER A 63 28.14 -6.22 -17.54
CA SER A 63 27.19 -5.83 -18.59
C SER A 63 26.16 -6.92 -18.81
N TYR A 64 24.92 -6.51 -19.03
CA TYR A 64 23.78 -7.37 -19.37
C TYR A 64 23.17 -6.84 -20.66
N SER A 65 22.85 -7.71 -21.61
CA SER A 65 22.32 -7.28 -22.92
C SER A 65 21.04 -8.02 -23.29
N THR A 66 20.16 -7.33 -24.01
CA THR A 66 18.96 -7.89 -24.63
C THR A 66 18.71 -7.24 -25.99
N LYS A 67 17.74 -7.74 -26.74
CA LYS A 67 17.23 -7.05 -27.94
C LYS A 67 15.85 -6.48 -27.67
N ALA A 68 15.60 -5.28 -28.18
CA ALA A 68 14.25 -4.73 -28.22
C ALA A 68 13.34 -5.63 -29.08
N GLY A 69 12.16 -5.91 -28.56
CA GLY A 69 11.13 -6.71 -29.22
C GLY A 69 10.54 -6.01 -30.44
N ARG A 70 9.60 -6.68 -31.11
CA ARG A 70 8.92 -6.13 -32.29
C ARG A 70 8.05 -4.92 -31.98
N ASP A 71 7.58 -4.80 -30.74
CA ASP A 71 6.84 -3.66 -30.22
C ASP A 71 7.76 -2.52 -29.73
N GLY A 72 9.08 -2.69 -29.86
CA GLY A 72 10.11 -1.76 -29.41
C GLY A 72 10.41 -1.85 -27.91
N THR A 73 9.75 -2.72 -27.14
CA THR A 73 10.02 -2.85 -25.71
C THR A 73 11.28 -3.67 -25.46
N TRP A 74 12.05 -3.32 -24.44
CA TRP A 74 13.17 -4.14 -23.97
C TRP A 74 13.13 -4.26 -22.45
N ARG A 75 13.66 -5.37 -21.94
CA ARG A 75 13.75 -5.64 -20.50
C ARG A 75 15.03 -6.42 -20.21
N ILE A 76 15.80 -5.96 -19.22
CA ILE A 76 17.02 -6.58 -18.74
C ILE A 76 16.86 -6.87 -17.25
N MET A 77 17.24 -8.07 -16.83
CA MET A 77 17.24 -8.48 -15.43
C MET A 77 18.63 -8.22 -14.85
N LEU A 78 18.73 -7.30 -13.89
CA LEU A 78 19.97 -6.82 -13.29
C LEU A 78 20.14 -7.40 -11.89
N HIS A 79 21.27 -8.07 -11.63
CA HIS A 79 21.61 -8.55 -10.29
C HIS A 79 22.16 -7.42 -9.42
N THR A 80 21.50 -7.14 -8.30
CA THR A 80 21.92 -6.10 -7.35
C THR A 80 22.70 -6.69 -6.17
N PRO A 81 23.77 -6.01 -5.71
CA PRO A 81 24.55 -6.43 -4.55
C PRO A 81 23.80 -6.17 -3.23
N GLU A 82 24.51 -6.34 -2.12
CA GLU A 82 24.12 -5.73 -0.85
C GLU A 82 24.12 -4.20 -0.94
N ALA A 83 23.43 -3.56 0.01
CA ALA A 83 23.28 -2.12 0.09
C ALA A 83 24.60 -1.35 -0.05
N GLY A 84 24.57 -0.27 -0.83
CA GLY A 84 25.74 0.55 -1.13
C GLY A 84 25.46 1.64 -2.16
N GLY A 85 26.51 2.39 -2.51
CA GLY A 85 26.47 3.50 -3.46
C GLY A 85 27.31 4.69 -2.98
N PRO A 86 27.33 5.81 -3.73
CA PRO A 86 26.65 5.97 -5.01
C PRO A 86 27.32 5.17 -6.14
N TYR A 87 26.50 4.66 -7.05
CA TYR A 87 26.89 3.95 -8.25
C TYR A 87 26.46 4.69 -9.51
N VAL A 88 26.95 4.19 -10.65
CA VAL A 88 26.58 4.64 -12.00
C VAL A 88 26.00 3.46 -12.77
N LEU A 89 24.92 3.72 -13.52
CA LEU A 89 24.40 2.82 -14.53
C LEU A 89 24.55 3.44 -15.92
N THR A 90 25.20 2.71 -16.81
CA THR A 90 25.35 3.09 -18.22
C THR A 90 24.47 2.19 -19.07
N ILE A 91 23.57 2.76 -19.85
CA ILE A 91 22.69 2.02 -20.76
C ILE A 91 22.99 2.45 -22.19
N THR A 92 23.39 1.50 -23.02
CA THR A 92 23.83 1.74 -24.40
C THR A 92 22.95 0.99 -25.39
N GLY A 93 22.52 1.69 -26.43
CA GLY A 93 21.84 1.18 -27.62
C GLY A 93 22.35 1.98 -28.82
N ASP A 94 21.45 2.67 -29.53
CA ASP A 94 21.82 3.59 -30.61
C ASP A 94 22.47 4.89 -30.08
N ASN A 95 22.12 5.26 -28.85
CA ASN A 95 22.75 6.29 -28.02
C ASN A 95 23.12 5.72 -26.63
N THR A 96 23.84 6.50 -25.82
CA THR A 96 24.22 6.12 -24.45
C THR A 96 23.55 7.05 -23.44
N LEU A 97 22.91 6.44 -22.44
CA LEU A 97 22.33 7.09 -21.28
C LEU A 97 23.17 6.73 -20.05
N ILE A 98 23.43 7.70 -19.18
CA ILE A 98 24.20 7.51 -17.94
C ILE A 98 23.37 8.05 -16.79
N PHE A 99 23.08 7.19 -15.81
CA PHE A 99 22.41 7.55 -14.57
C PHE A 99 23.41 7.51 -13.41
N SER A 100 23.42 8.56 -12.60
CA SER A 100 24.36 8.79 -11.50
C SER A 100 23.65 8.87 -10.16
N ASP A 101 24.43 8.79 -9.07
CA ASP A 101 23.92 8.79 -7.70
C ASP A 101 22.93 7.65 -7.41
N ILE A 102 23.18 6.48 -8.00
CA ILE A 102 22.32 5.31 -7.86
C ILE A 102 22.70 4.55 -6.59
N TYR A 103 21.72 4.28 -5.73
CA TYR A 103 21.93 3.45 -4.55
C TYR A 103 21.31 2.08 -4.74
N VAL A 104 21.89 1.10 -4.06
CA VAL A 104 21.30 -0.21 -3.84
C VAL A 104 20.91 -0.28 -2.37
N GLY A 105 19.67 -0.66 -2.07
CA GLY A 105 19.10 -0.59 -0.73
C GLY A 105 17.72 -1.23 -0.62
N GLU A 106 16.88 -0.75 0.28
CA GLU A 106 15.51 -1.23 0.43
C GLU A 106 14.53 -0.34 -0.32
N VAL A 107 13.65 -0.92 -1.14
CA VAL A 107 12.65 -0.17 -1.91
C VAL A 107 11.26 -0.62 -1.51
N TRP A 108 10.40 0.34 -1.14
CA TRP A 108 9.04 0.06 -0.72
C TRP A 108 8.03 0.85 -1.55
N LEU A 109 6.94 0.18 -1.94
CA LEU A 109 5.80 0.80 -2.58
C LEU A 109 4.83 1.31 -1.51
N ALA A 110 4.58 2.62 -1.50
CA ALA A 110 3.52 3.24 -0.71
C ALA A 110 2.30 3.49 -1.61
N SER A 111 1.13 2.99 -1.23
CA SER A 111 -0.09 3.14 -2.03
C SER A 111 -1.35 3.23 -1.17
N GLY A 112 -2.47 3.59 -1.80
CA GLY A 112 -3.76 3.78 -1.16
C GLY A 112 -4.39 5.13 -1.50
N GLN A 113 -5.07 5.74 -0.54
CA GLN A 113 -5.81 6.98 -0.76
C GLN A 113 -5.20 8.20 -0.05
N SER A 114 -6.02 9.22 0.24
CA SER A 114 -5.60 10.51 0.81
C SER A 114 -4.76 10.37 2.07
N ASN A 115 -5.07 9.39 2.94
CA ASN A 115 -4.32 9.17 4.16
C ASN A 115 -2.90 8.60 3.94
N MET A 116 -2.65 7.93 2.81
CA MET A 116 -1.30 7.65 2.31
C MET A 116 -0.71 8.87 1.58
N ALA A 117 -1.51 9.57 0.78
CA ALA A 117 -1.06 10.68 -0.06
C ALA A 117 -0.66 11.95 0.72
N MET A 118 -1.21 12.13 1.92
CA MET A 118 -1.00 13.30 2.76
C MET A 118 0.49 13.60 2.93
N GLN A 119 0.87 14.84 2.65
CA GLN A 119 2.26 15.24 2.56
C GLN A 119 2.86 15.45 3.95
N LEU A 120 4.16 15.21 4.11
CA LEU A 120 4.85 15.35 5.40
C LEU A 120 4.64 16.75 6.00
N LYS A 121 4.70 17.81 5.17
CA LYS A 121 4.51 19.21 5.61
C LYS A 121 3.11 19.52 6.16
N GLU A 122 2.13 18.64 5.95
CA GLU A 122 0.74 18.81 6.40
C GLU A 122 0.49 18.13 7.76
N CYS A 123 1.49 17.46 8.32
CA CYS A 123 1.33 16.61 9.51
C CYS A 123 1.81 17.30 10.79
N TYR A 124 1.31 16.78 11.92
CA TYR A 124 1.71 17.22 13.27
C TYR A 124 3.21 17.00 13.48
N GLU A 125 3.88 17.98 14.11
CA GLU A 125 5.31 17.96 14.44
C GLU A 125 6.29 17.67 13.26
N SER A 126 5.83 17.87 12.02
CA SER A 126 6.61 17.61 10.80
C SER A 126 7.88 18.46 10.66
N THR A 127 7.96 19.60 11.35
CA THR A 127 9.14 20.50 11.28
C THR A 127 10.43 19.78 11.66
N LYS A 128 10.43 18.94 12.70
CA LYS A 128 11.63 18.21 13.13
C LYS A 128 12.05 17.17 12.08
N ALA A 129 11.08 16.43 11.56
CA ALA A 129 11.30 15.44 10.51
C ALA A 129 11.89 16.10 9.24
N ILE A 130 11.34 17.25 8.83
CA ILE A 130 11.83 18.01 7.68
C ILE A 130 13.27 18.50 7.89
N LEU A 131 13.56 19.15 9.03
CA LEU A 131 14.89 19.71 9.32
C LEU A 131 16.00 18.66 9.41
N THR A 132 15.66 17.43 9.82
CA THR A 132 16.63 16.35 10.02
C THR A 132 16.75 15.41 8.82
N SER A 133 15.88 15.55 7.81
CA SER A 133 15.80 14.68 6.63
C SER A 133 17.11 14.49 5.87
N GLN A 134 17.92 15.53 5.70
CA GLN A 134 19.21 15.46 5.00
C GLN A 134 20.23 14.50 5.63
N LYS A 135 20.02 14.10 6.90
CA LYS A 135 20.88 13.13 7.59
C LYS A 135 20.53 11.69 7.22
N SER A 136 19.38 11.47 6.60
CA SER A 136 18.91 10.16 6.19
C SER A 136 19.40 9.83 4.78
N ASN A 137 19.68 8.56 4.51
CA ASN A 137 19.92 8.08 3.15
C ASN A 137 18.60 7.60 2.52
N ILE A 138 17.64 8.52 2.40
CA ILE A 138 16.29 8.24 1.89
C ILE A 138 16.08 8.98 0.58
N ARG A 139 15.43 8.30 -0.36
CA ARG A 139 15.00 8.87 -1.63
C ARG A 139 13.57 8.47 -1.90
N PHE A 140 12.82 9.34 -2.57
CA PHE A 140 11.42 9.06 -2.88
C PHE A 140 11.08 9.53 -4.28
N ILE A 141 10.09 8.88 -4.88
CA ILE A 141 9.46 9.29 -6.12
C ILE A 141 7.95 9.34 -5.91
N ASN A 142 7.33 10.45 -6.30
CA ASN A 142 5.88 10.61 -6.28
C ASN A 142 5.34 10.33 -7.69
N VAL A 143 4.60 9.23 -7.84
CA VAL A 143 3.88 8.95 -9.09
C VAL A 143 2.80 10.01 -9.29
N PRO A 144 2.68 10.62 -10.47
CA PRO A 144 1.68 11.65 -10.72
C PRO A 144 0.26 11.12 -10.44
N PRO A 145 -0.58 11.88 -9.72
CA PRO A 145 -1.96 11.47 -9.41
C PRO A 145 -2.82 11.59 -10.67
N LEU A 146 -2.74 10.59 -11.55
CA LEU A 146 -3.40 10.57 -12.84
C LEU A 146 -4.09 9.22 -13.06
N GLY A 147 -5.42 9.22 -12.99
CA GLY A 147 -6.23 8.09 -13.42
C GLY A 147 -6.32 8.00 -14.94
N SER A 148 -6.37 6.79 -15.50
CA SER A 148 -6.52 6.56 -16.94
C SER A 148 -7.51 5.45 -17.27
N TYR A 149 -8.29 5.63 -18.33
CA TYR A 149 -9.23 4.62 -18.82
C TYR A 149 -8.56 3.49 -19.62
N LYS A 150 -7.26 3.59 -19.88
CA LYS A 150 -6.42 2.54 -20.47
C LYS A 150 -5.09 2.40 -19.71
N PRO A 151 -4.47 1.21 -19.67
CA PRO A 151 -3.17 1.06 -19.03
C PRO A 151 -2.11 1.97 -19.66
N LEU A 152 -1.51 2.85 -18.85
CA LEU A 152 -0.33 3.60 -19.24
C LEU A 152 0.91 2.73 -19.06
N THR A 153 1.93 2.96 -19.88
CA THR A 153 3.19 2.19 -19.85
C THR A 153 4.35 2.97 -19.24
N ASP A 154 4.13 4.24 -18.91
CA ASP A 154 5.17 5.15 -18.42
C ASP A 154 4.56 6.27 -17.60
N ILE A 155 5.37 6.93 -16.78
CA ILE A 155 5.00 8.10 -15.97
C ILE A 155 5.93 9.27 -16.29
N LYS A 156 5.73 10.40 -15.62
CA LYS A 156 6.62 11.57 -15.65
C LYS A 156 6.91 11.97 -14.22
N ALA A 157 7.97 11.44 -13.64
CA ALA A 157 8.38 11.71 -12.27
C ALA A 157 9.88 11.45 -12.12
N ASP A 158 10.49 12.13 -11.15
CA ASP A 158 11.92 12.03 -10.85
C ASP A 158 12.13 11.54 -9.42
N TRP A 159 13.22 10.83 -9.19
CA TRP A 159 13.67 10.49 -7.84
C TRP A 159 14.24 11.72 -7.15
N VAL A 160 13.80 11.92 -5.91
CA VAL A 160 14.15 13.06 -5.07
C VAL A 160 14.99 12.57 -3.89
N VAL A 161 16.16 13.20 -3.71
CA VAL A 161 16.98 13.04 -2.51
C VAL A 161 16.30 13.77 -1.36
N ALA A 162 15.99 13.06 -0.26
CA ALA A 162 15.33 13.69 0.88
C ALA A 162 16.19 14.79 1.51
N ALA A 163 15.68 16.01 1.46
CA ALA A 163 16.30 17.18 2.07
C ALA A 163 15.23 18.15 2.58
N PRO A 164 15.54 19.08 3.50
CA PRO A 164 14.57 20.02 4.05
C PRO A 164 13.75 20.78 2.99
N GLU A 165 14.34 21.04 1.83
CA GLU A 165 13.73 21.79 0.73
C GLU A 165 12.64 21.01 -0.02
N ASN A 166 12.64 19.67 0.04
CA ASN A 166 11.78 18.82 -0.81
C ASN A 166 11.04 17.71 -0.05
N VAL A 167 11.53 17.27 1.10
CA VAL A 167 10.96 16.13 1.85
C VAL A 167 9.54 16.40 2.33
N GLY A 168 9.16 17.68 2.44
CA GLY A 168 7.81 18.10 2.74
C GLY A 168 6.76 17.57 1.76
N ASP A 169 7.15 17.24 0.52
CA ASP A 169 6.27 16.69 -0.53
C ASP A 169 6.17 15.16 -0.53
N CYS A 170 6.98 14.47 0.29
CA CYS A 170 6.87 13.03 0.48
C CYS A 170 5.58 12.69 1.24
N SER A 171 5.00 11.52 0.98
CA SER A 171 3.96 10.95 1.83
C SER A 171 4.45 10.88 3.27
N ALA A 172 3.68 11.43 4.21
CA ALA A 172 4.06 11.45 5.63
C ALA A 172 4.22 10.03 6.20
N VAL A 173 3.27 9.14 5.90
CA VAL A 173 3.32 7.74 6.35
C VAL A 173 4.53 7.03 5.76
N ALA A 174 4.76 7.20 4.45
CA ALA A 174 5.89 6.56 3.78
C ALA A 174 7.24 7.12 4.25
N TRP A 175 7.31 8.42 4.54
CA TRP A 175 8.49 9.04 5.13
C TRP A 175 8.81 8.44 6.50
N TYR A 176 7.86 8.44 7.44
CA TYR A 176 8.11 7.91 8.79
C TYR A 176 8.41 6.41 8.78
N PHE A 177 7.78 5.65 7.89
CA PHE A 177 8.15 4.26 7.63
C PHE A 177 9.61 4.15 7.14
N ALA A 178 9.98 4.88 6.09
CA ALA A 178 11.32 4.82 5.50
C ALA A 178 12.40 5.27 6.49
N HIS A 179 12.12 6.31 7.27
CA HIS A 179 13.00 6.82 8.32
C HIS A 179 13.22 5.76 9.39
N PHE A 180 12.15 5.15 9.90
CA PHE A 180 12.24 4.09 10.88
C PHE A 180 13.06 2.89 10.37
N ILE A 181 12.86 2.47 9.12
CA ILE A 181 13.66 1.40 8.50
C ILE A 181 15.13 1.82 8.35
N GLN A 182 15.39 3.03 7.86
CA GLN A 182 16.74 3.52 7.60
C GLN A 182 17.55 3.68 8.90
N GLU A 183 16.95 4.19 9.97
CA GLU A 183 17.61 4.34 11.27
C GLU A 183 18.00 2.99 11.88
N ASN A 184 17.16 1.97 11.70
CA ASN A 184 17.38 0.65 12.31
C ASN A 184 18.27 -0.28 11.46
N LEU A 185 18.31 -0.11 10.13
CA LEU A 185 19.11 -0.94 9.23
C LEU A 185 20.40 -0.28 8.75
N GLY A 186 20.47 1.06 8.75
CA GLY A 186 21.63 1.81 8.26
C GLY A 186 21.87 1.71 6.75
N VAL A 187 20.86 1.31 5.96
CA VAL A 187 20.94 1.13 4.51
C VAL A 187 20.20 2.24 3.76
N PRO A 188 20.49 2.49 2.46
CA PRO A 188 19.68 3.40 1.65
C PRO A 188 18.23 2.89 1.54
N VAL A 189 17.26 3.79 1.58
CA VAL A 189 15.83 3.44 1.44
C VAL A 189 15.18 4.27 0.33
N GLY A 190 14.52 3.59 -0.60
CA GLY A 190 13.71 4.16 -1.67
C GLY A 190 12.21 4.01 -1.42
N ILE A 191 11.45 5.07 -1.62
CA ILE A 191 9.98 5.04 -1.57
C ILE A 191 9.39 5.37 -2.92
N ILE A 192 8.54 4.49 -3.44
CA ILE A 192 7.70 4.76 -4.60
C ILE A 192 6.30 5.05 -4.08
N ASN A 193 5.86 6.30 -4.16
CA ASN A 193 4.53 6.70 -3.70
C ASN A 193 3.55 6.74 -4.87
N ALA A 194 2.61 5.80 -4.90
CA ALA A 194 1.51 5.73 -5.85
C ALA A 194 0.18 5.72 -5.09
N SER A 195 -0.26 6.89 -4.64
CA SER A 195 -1.48 7.06 -3.86
C SER A 195 -2.39 8.14 -4.44
N PHE A 196 -3.72 7.95 -4.38
CA PHE A 196 -4.69 8.87 -4.96
C PHE A 196 -5.86 9.16 -4.01
N GLY A 197 -6.02 10.44 -3.65
CA GLY A 197 -7.04 10.90 -2.71
C GLY A 197 -8.45 10.45 -3.07
N GLY A 198 -9.18 9.91 -2.08
CA GLY A 198 -10.56 9.47 -2.25
C GLY A 198 -10.74 8.14 -2.97
N SER A 199 -9.68 7.45 -3.41
CA SER A 199 -9.81 6.21 -4.18
C SER A 199 -10.38 5.03 -3.41
N VAL A 200 -11.07 4.14 -4.13
CA VAL A 200 -11.57 2.83 -3.65
C VAL A 200 -10.72 1.68 -4.18
N VAL A 201 -10.72 0.52 -3.51
CA VAL A 201 -9.90 -0.68 -3.87
C VAL A 201 -10.04 -1.05 -5.35
N GLU A 202 -11.22 -0.90 -5.92
CA GLU A 202 -11.55 -1.29 -7.31
C GLU A 202 -10.87 -0.41 -8.35
N THR A 203 -10.46 0.80 -7.97
CA THR A 203 -9.67 1.66 -8.85
C THR A 203 -8.25 1.16 -9.05
N TRP A 204 -7.77 0.31 -8.13
CA TRP A 204 -6.42 -0.23 -8.04
C TRP A 204 -6.26 -1.67 -8.56
N MET A 205 -7.32 -2.20 -9.16
CA MET A 205 -7.35 -3.50 -9.85
C MET A 205 -7.37 -3.30 -11.38
N SER A 206 -6.85 -4.26 -12.14
CA SER A 206 -7.00 -4.23 -13.60
C SER A 206 -8.45 -4.46 -14.03
N ARG A 207 -8.75 -4.14 -15.30
CA ARG A 207 -10.05 -4.45 -15.92
C ARG A 207 -10.39 -5.92 -15.77
N GLU A 208 -9.44 -6.80 -16.09
CA GLU A 208 -9.65 -8.24 -16.07
C GLU A 208 -9.98 -8.70 -14.64
N THR A 209 -9.27 -8.19 -13.64
CA THR A 209 -9.53 -8.52 -12.23
C THR A 209 -10.90 -8.02 -11.78
N CYS A 210 -11.25 -6.77 -12.06
CA CYS A 210 -12.57 -6.22 -11.71
C CYS A 210 -13.71 -7.05 -12.32
N GLN A 211 -13.56 -7.50 -13.56
CA GLN A 211 -14.55 -8.33 -14.24
C GLN A 211 -14.76 -9.71 -13.56
N THR A 212 -13.75 -10.26 -12.88
CA THR A 212 -13.89 -11.54 -12.16
C THR A 212 -14.80 -11.45 -10.93
N LEU A 213 -14.99 -10.25 -10.37
CA LEU A 213 -15.81 -10.04 -9.18
C LEU A 213 -17.31 -9.94 -9.52
N GLY A 214 -17.66 -9.63 -10.77
CA GLY A 214 -19.02 -9.69 -11.30
C GLY A 214 -19.96 -8.55 -10.88
N ASP A 215 -19.63 -7.81 -9.82
CA ASP A 215 -20.43 -6.72 -9.25
C ASP A 215 -19.84 -5.31 -9.50
N ILE A 216 -18.69 -5.23 -10.18
CA ILE A 216 -18.01 -3.96 -10.51
C ILE A 216 -18.32 -3.55 -11.95
N SER A 217 -18.90 -2.35 -12.09
CA SER A 217 -19.07 -1.72 -13.40
C SER A 217 -17.76 -1.10 -13.88
N VAL A 218 -17.08 -1.76 -14.83
CA VAL A 218 -15.83 -1.28 -15.39
C VAL A 218 -16.12 -0.31 -16.55
N PRO A 219 -15.54 0.90 -16.59
CA PRO A 219 -15.77 1.84 -17.67
C PRO A 219 -15.25 1.30 -19.01
N GLU A 220 -15.68 1.90 -20.13
CA GLU A 220 -15.10 1.60 -21.45
C GLU A 220 -13.64 2.08 -21.57
N VAL A 221 -12.86 1.41 -22.42
CA VAL A 221 -11.48 1.84 -22.70
C VAL A 221 -11.52 3.12 -23.53
N SER A 222 -10.77 4.14 -23.11
CA SER A 222 -10.59 5.37 -23.89
C SER A 222 -9.21 6.00 -23.63
N ASP A 223 -8.85 6.98 -24.46
CA ASP A 223 -7.64 7.79 -24.27
C ASP A 223 -7.80 8.86 -23.19
N GLY A 224 -8.97 8.93 -22.54
CA GLY A 224 -9.23 9.86 -21.45
C GLY A 224 -8.31 9.63 -20.24
N THR A 225 -8.07 10.70 -19.51
CA THR A 225 -7.43 10.68 -18.19
C THR A 225 -8.24 11.54 -17.22
N THR A 226 -8.04 11.33 -15.93
CA THR A 226 -8.74 12.06 -14.87
C THR A 226 -7.82 12.29 -13.68
N GLY A 227 -7.72 13.54 -13.24
CA GLY A 227 -6.97 13.93 -12.04
C GLY A 227 -7.85 14.19 -10.82
N TRP A 228 -9.17 13.99 -10.93
CA TRP A 228 -10.15 14.34 -9.89
C TRP A 228 -11.17 13.23 -9.63
N GLU A 229 -11.38 12.29 -10.55
CA GLU A 229 -12.34 11.19 -10.35
C GLU A 229 -11.66 10.00 -9.66
N ALA A 230 -11.78 9.97 -8.34
CA ALA A 230 -11.11 8.98 -7.50
C ALA A 230 -11.77 7.59 -7.49
N ASN A 231 -13.06 7.49 -7.86
CA ASN A 231 -13.89 6.30 -7.60
C ASN A 231 -14.28 5.51 -8.84
N ILE A 232 -13.53 5.69 -9.94
CA ILE A 232 -13.79 4.97 -11.18
C ILE A 232 -12.94 3.69 -11.18
N PRO A 233 -13.54 2.50 -11.26
CA PRO A 233 -12.79 1.25 -11.27
C PRO A 233 -11.69 1.25 -12.35
N THR A 234 -10.57 0.60 -12.04
CA THR A 234 -9.36 0.44 -12.88
C THR A 234 -8.51 1.68 -13.15
N THR A 235 -8.99 2.90 -12.89
CA THR A 235 -8.30 4.08 -13.41
C THR A 235 -6.95 4.36 -12.74
N MET A 236 -6.84 4.11 -11.43
CA MET A 236 -5.59 4.29 -10.68
C MET A 236 -4.58 3.18 -10.97
N TYR A 237 -5.05 1.94 -11.11
CA TYR A 237 -4.24 0.83 -11.61
C TYR A 237 -3.64 1.20 -12.96
N ASN A 238 -4.46 1.64 -13.90
CA ASN A 238 -4.05 1.95 -15.26
C ASN A 238 -3.05 3.10 -15.34
N GLY A 239 -3.36 4.22 -14.68
CA GLY A 239 -2.60 5.46 -14.84
C GLY A 239 -1.40 5.59 -13.91
N MET A 240 -1.46 4.99 -12.72
CA MET A 240 -0.42 5.17 -11.69
C MET A 240 0.37 3.90 -11.43
N LEU A 241 -0.31 2.76 -11.26
CA LEU A 241 0.38 1.53 -10.86
C LEU A 241 1.01 0.79 -12.05
N ASN A 242 0.27 0.60 -13.14
CA ASN A 242 0.68 -0.19 -14.30
C ASN A 242 2.02 0.26 -14.91
N PRO A 243 2.33 1.57 -15.01
CA PRO A 243 3.64 2.06 -15.48
C PRO A 243 4.85 1.61 -14.63
N ILE A 244 4.64 1.38 -13.33
CA ILE A 244 5.71 1.04 -12.38
C ILE A 244 5.72 -0.46 -12.00
N VAL A 245 4.77 -1.24 -12.53
CA VAL A 245 4.65 -2.68 -12.29
C VAL A 245 5.96 -3.38 -12.62
N GLY A 246 6.47 -4.12 -11.65
CA GLY A 246 7.69 -4.91 -11.79
C GLY A 246 8.96 -4.20 -11.36
N TYR A 247 8.93 -2.91 -10.98
CA TYR A 247 10.07 -2.32 -10.28
C TYR A 247 10.45 -3.17 -9.07
N GLY A 248 11.75 -3.38 -8.85
CA GLY A 248 12.23 -4.19 -7.73
C GLY A 248 11.83 -3.55 -6.40
N ILE A 249 10.92 -4.19 -5.67
CA ILE A 249 10.49 -3.77 -4.33
C ILE A 249 10.71 -4.89 -3.31
N GLN A 250 10.97 -4.51 -2.07
CA GLN A 250 10.96 -5.41 -0.94
C GLN A 250 9.55 -5.72 -0.47
N GLY A 251 8.67 -4.71 -0.41
CA GLY A 251 7.30 -4.84 0.06
C GLY A 251 6.43 -3.63 -0.27
N CYS A 252 5.18 -3.67 0.21
CA CYS A 252 4.21 -2.61 0.03
C CYS A 252 3.59 -2.19 1.37
N ILE A 253 3.44 -0.87 1.56
CA ILE A 253 2.62 -0.27 2.60
C ILE A 253 1.34 0.33 1.97
N TRP A 254 0.19 -0.02 2.53
CA TRP A 254 -1.13 0.33 1.97
C TRP A 254 -2.01 1.03 3.00
N TYR A 255 -2.47 2.25 2.71
CA TYR A 255 -3.41 2.95 3.60
C TYR A 255 -4.61 3.46 2.80
N GLN A 256 -5.67 2.66 2.88
CA GLN A 256 -6.93 2.93 2.20
C GLN A 256 -8.09 2.22 2.89
N GLY A 257 -9.26 2.82 2.80
CA GLY A 257 -10.52 2.17 3.15
C GLY A 257 -11.64 3.18 3.33
N GLU A 258 -11.33 4.43 3.64
CA GLU A 258 -12.33 5.42 4.02
C GLU A 258 -13.36 5.66 2.92
N SER A 259 -12.99 5.50 1.64
CA SER A 259 -13.94 5.58 0.52
C SER A 259 -14.70 4.28 0.25
N ASN A 260 -14.32 3.15 0.84
CA ASN A 260 -15.03 1.87 0.74
C ASN A 260 -16.11 1.69 1.84
N VAL A 261 -16.36 2.70 2.68
CA VAL A 261 -17.50 2.69 3.63
C VAL A 261 -18.86 2.54 2.94
N TYR A 262 -18.94 2.86 1.64
CA TYR A 262 -20.14 2.62 0.82
C TYR A 262 -20.34 1.15 0.43
N ASN A 263 -19.34 0.28 0.60
CA ASN A 263 -19.39 -1.12 0.18
C ASN A 263 -18.52 -2.00 1.10
N VAL A 264 -18.89 -2.05 2.37
CA VAL A 264 -18.09 -2.65 3.44
C VAL A 264 -17.97 -4.17 3.27
N SER A 265 -19.07 -4.87 2.99
CA SER A 265 -19.11 -6.34 2.88
C SER A 265 -18.19 -6.90 1.80
N GLN A 266 -17.90 -6.11 0.76
CA GLN A 266 -17.00 -6.52 -0.32
C GLN A 266 -15.54 -6.18 -0.05
N TYR A 267 -15.23 -5.33 0.93
CA TYR A 267 -13.88 -4.79 1.13
C TYR A 267 -12.82 -5.88 1.26
N SER A 268 -13.01 -6.83 2.18
CA SER A 268 -12.03 -7.88 2.42
C SER A 268 -11.81 -8.75 1.18
N ASN A 269 -12.88 -9.09 0.45
CA ASN A 269 -12.77 -9.88 -0.77
C ASN A 269 -11.98 -9.15 -1.86
N ARG A 270 -12.30 -7.86 -2.07
CA ARG A 270 -11.65 -7.03 -3.09
C ARG A 270 -10.19 -6.76 -2.76
N LEU A 271 -9.85 -6.52 -1.49
CA LEU A 271 -8.47 -6.33 -1.06
C LEU A 271 -7.64 -7.59 -1.30
N VAL A 272 -8.15 -8.78 -0.95
CA VAL A 272 -7.48 -10.06 -1.20
C VAL A 272 -7.21 -10.27 -2.68
N VAL A 273 -8.21 -10.01 -3.53
CA VAL A 273 -8.10 -10.16 -4.98
C VAL A 273 -7.09 -9.17 -5.58
N MET A 274 -7.12 -7.90 -5.14
CA MET A 274 -6.16 -6.88 -5.56
C MET A 274 -4.72 -7.27 -5.20
N VAL A 275 -4.47 -7.69 -3.96
CA VAL A 275 -3.12 -8.08 -3.51
C VAL A 275 -2.61 -9.30 -4.28
N ALA A 276 -3.47 -10.29 -4.53
CA ALA A 276 -3.13 -11.45 -5.33
C ALA A 276 -2.78 -11.06 -6.78
N GLU A 277 -3.52 -10.13 -7.39
CA GLU A 277 -3.16 -9.57 -8.69
C GLU A 277 -1.80 -8.90 -8.66
N TRP A 278 -1.56 -8.00 -7.72
CA TRP A 278 -0.31 -7.23 -7.67
C TRP A 278 0.89 -8.17 -7.52
N ARG A 279 0.82 -9.15 -6.63
CA ARG A 279 1.88 -10.16 -6.46
C ARG A 279 2.13 -10.96 -7.74
N ARG A 280 1.08 -11.32 -8.47
CA ARG A 280 1.20 -11.98 -9.78
C ARG A 280 1.85 -11.08 -10.82
N LYS A 281 1.49 -9.80 -10.88
CA LYS A 281 2.04 -8.81 -11.82
C LYS A 281 3.51 -8.51 -11.53
N TRP A 282 3.91 -8.45 -10.26
CA TRP A 282 5.31 -8.35 -9.84
C TRP A 282 6.09 -9.67 -9.93
N GLY A 283 5.41 -10.81 -10.02
CA GLY A 283 6.03 -12.13 -9.99
C GLY A 283 6.66 -12.49 -8.65
N ARG A 284 6.18 -11.88 -7.55
CA ARG A 284 6.73 -12.06 -6.19
C ARG A 284 5.63 -11.99 -5.13
N ASN A 285 5.69 -12.88 -4.14
CA ASN A 285 4.87 -12.80 -2.94
C ASN A 285 5.49 -11.82 -1.91
N PHE A 286 5.49 -10.53 -2.22
CA PHE A 286 6.08 -9.50 -1.35
C PHE A 286 5.23 -9.25 -0.08
N PRO A 287 5.85 -8.82 1.05
CA PRO A 287 5.13 -8.43 2.26
C PRO A 287 4.17 -7.27 1.98
N PHE A 288 2.92 -7.42 2.41
CA PHE A 288 1.87 -6.41 2.24
C PHE A 288 1.39 -5.94 3.60
N TYR A 289 1.85 -4.77 4.04
CA TYR A 289 1.43 -4.19 5.31
C TYR A 289 0.41 -3.09 5.07
N PHE A 290 -0.74 -3.18 5.71
CA PHE A 290 -1.81 -2.22 5.52
C PHE A 290 -2.22 -1.52 6.81
N THR A 291 -2.90 -0.40 6.69
CA THR A 291 -3.33 0.40 7.84
C THR A 291 -4.84 0.30 8.00
N GLN A 292 -5.29 0.01 9.21
CA GLN A 292 -6.70 0.12 9.57
C GLN A 292 -7.17 1.57 9.42
N ILE A 293 -8.40 1.84 8.98
CA ILE A 293 -8.88 3.23 8.95
C ILE A 293 -8.96 3.81 10.36
N ALA A 294 -8.72 5.11 10.47
CA ALA A 294 -8.81 5.81 11.75
C ALA A 294 -10.28 5.90 12.22
N PRO A 295 -10.52 5.96 13.54
CA PRO A 295 -11.82 6.38 14.07
C PRO A 295 -12.15 7.80 13.59
N PHE A 296 -13.35 7.95 13.03
CA PHE A 296 -13.89 9.19 12.48
C PHE A 296 -15.42 9.11 12.48
N ASP A 297 -16.11 10.23 12.69
CA ASP A 297 -17.57 10.25 12.65
C ASP A 297 -18.13 10.33 11.21
N TYR A 298 -18.41 9.16 10.65
CA TYR A 298 -19.06 9.01 9.34
C TYR A 298 -20.53 9.42 9.29
N THR A 299 -21.18 9.78 10.40
CA THR A 299 -22.60 10.21 10.36
C THR A 299 -22.78 11.48 9.52
N THR A 300 -21.77 12.35 9.49
CA THR A 300 -21.76 13.59 8.71
C THR A 300 -21.80 13.39 7.20
N TRP A 301 -21.40 12.21 6.71
CA TRP A 301 -21.36 11.90 5.28
C TRP A 301 -22.71 11.43 4.72
N ASN A 302 -23.70 11.18 5.59
CA ASN A 302 -25.01 10.65 5.22
C ASN A 302 -24.93 9.46 4.24
N VAL A 303 -23.94 8.58 4.46
CA VAL A 303 -23.64 7.45 3.58
C VAL A 303 -24.79 6.45 3.64
N PRO A 304 -25.45 6.12 2.51
CA PRO A 304 -26.30 4.94 2.44
C PRO A 304 -25.40 3.72 2.65
N SER A 305 -25.41 3.15 3.85
CA SER A 305 -24.59 1.99 4.20
C SER A 305 -25.45 0.75 4.34
N GLU A 306 -25.02 -0.33 3.69
CA GLU A 306 -25.65 -1.66 3.80
C GLU A 306 -25.59 -2.25 5.22
N VAL A 307 -24.65 -1.78 6.05
CA VAL A 307 -24.48 -2.23 7.45
C VAL A 307 -25.13 -1.28 8.47
N GLY A 308 -25.79 -0.22 8.01
CA GLY A 308 -26.47 0.75 8.87
C GLY A 308 -25.51 1.68 9.62
N GLU A 309 -25.77 1.88 10.91
CA GLU A 309 -24.92 2.72 11.77
C GLU A 309 -23.54 2.09 12.00
N HIS A 310 -22.58 2.92 12.42
CA HIS A 310 -21.22 2.47 12.77
C HIS A 310 -20.44 1.81 11.61
N VAL A 311 -20.72 2.24 10.38
CA VAL A 311 -20.04 1.78 9.16
C VAL A 311 -18.51 1.72 9.27
N GLY A 312 -17.90 2.69 9.97
CA GLY A 312 -16.45 2.70 10.19
C GLY A 312 -15.96 1.49 10.99
N ALA A 313 -16.73 1.04 12.00
CA ALA A 313 -16.38 -0.14 12.79
C ALA A 313 -16.47 -1.43 11.98
N TYR A 314 -17.50 -1.57 11.14
CA TYR A 314 -17.63 -2.73 10.25
C TYR A 314 -16.47 -2.78 9.25
N LEU A 315 -16.09 -1.64 8.65
CA LEU A 315 -14.95 -1.59 7.75
C LEU A 315 -13.64 -1.93 8.46
N ARG A 316 -13.44 -1.44 9.69
CA ARG A 316 -12.28 -1.81 10.52
C ARG A 316 -12.22 -3.31 10.84
N ASP A 317 -13.37 -3.95 11.07
CA ASP A 317 -13.45 -5.40 11.27
C ASP A 317 -13.18 -6.16 9.96
N GLU A 318 -13.64 -5.69 8.81
CA GLU A 318 -13.31 -6.27 7.49
C GLU A 318 -11.81 -6.14 7.16
N GLN A 319 -11.19 -5.01 7.51
CA GLN A 319 -9.73 -4.84 7.44
C GLN A 319 -9.02 -5.85 8.35
N ARG A 320 -9.46 -6.01 9.60
CA ARG A 320 -8.91 -7.01 10.53
C ARG A 320 -9.01 -8.43 9.96
N ARG A 321 -10.20 -8.83 9.47
CA ARG A 321 -10.44 -10.16 8.88
C ARG A 321 -9.61 -10.41 7.61
N SER A 322 -9.21 -9.35 6.91
CA SER A 322 -8.36 -9.47 5.72
C SER A 322 -6.96 -9.99 6.06
N MET A 323 -6.46 -9.78 7.28
CA MET A 323 -5.16 -10.34 7.71
C MET A 323 -5.11 -11.86 7.64
N ASP A 324 -6.22 -12.54 7.98
CA ASP A 324 -6.29 -14.01 7.94
C ASP A 324 -6.44 -14.56 6.51
N ARG A 325 -6.68 -13.68 5.52
CA ARG A 325 -6.94 -14.04 4.11
C ARG A 325 -5.81 -13.64 3.17
N ILE A 326 -4.89 -12.78 3.62
CA ILE A 326 -3.77 -12.29 2.82
C ILE A 326 -2.49 -12.85 3.45
N GLU A 327 -1.87 -13.84 2.81
CA GLU A 327 -0.58 -14.37 3.25
C GLU A 327 0.50 -13.28 3.26
N ASN A 328 1.55 -13.42 4.08
CA ASN A 328 2.67 -12.48 4.16
C ASN A 328 2.18 -11.01 4.28
N SER A 329 1.27 -10.78 5.25
CA SER A 329 0.65 -9.49 5.50
C SER A 329 0.56 -9.17 6.98
N GLY A 330 0.21 -7.92 7.27
CA GLY A 330 -0.01 -7.43 8.63
C GLY A 330 -0.73 -6.09 8.61
N MET A 331 -1.41 -5.75 9.70
CA MET A 331 -2.20 -4.51 9.80
C MET A 331 -1.70 -3.63 10.95
N ALA A 332 -1.38 -2.37 10.63
CA ALA A 332 -1.20 -1.35 11.64
C ALA A 332 -2.58 -0.91 12.17
N VAL A 333 -2.86 -1.18 13.45
CA VAL A 333 -4.04 -0.66 14.16
C VAL A 333 -3.75 0.77 14.59
N ILE A 334 -4.68 1.70 14.33
CA ILE A 334 -4.47 3.14 14.57
C ILE A 334 -5.65 3.81 15.28
N LEU A 335 -6.37 3.07 16.13
CA LEU A 335 -7.50 3.61 16.88
C LEU A 335 -7.11 4.82 17.77
N ASP A 336 -5.86 4.89 18.23
CA ASP A 336 -5.32 5.95 19.10
C ASP A 336 -4.80 7.18 18.34
N VAL A 337 -4.93 7.19 17.01
CA VAL A 337 -4.43 8.24 16.12
C VAL A 337 -5.56 9.06 15.50
N GLY A 338 -6.79 8.53 15.48
CA GLY A 338 -7.97 9.18 14.89
C GLY A 338 -8.48 10.41 15.64
N GLU A 339 -9.36 11.14 14.98
CA GLU A 339 -10.00 12.36 15.46
C GLU A 339 -11.47 12.35 15.04
N VAL A 340 -12.37 12.82 15.93
CA VAL A 340 -13.82 12.70 15.72
C VAL A 340 -14.30 13.41 14.45
N GLU A 341 -13.80 14.61 14.19
CA GLU A 341 -14.23 15.48 13.08
C GLU A 341 -13.21 15.57 11.94
N GLN A 342 -12.06 14.89 12.05
CA GLN A 342 -11.00 14.93 11.05
C GLN A 342 -10.68 13.52 10.54
N ILE A 343 -11.07 13.25 9.29
CA ILE A 343 -10.84 11.97 8.63
C ILE A 343 -9.36 11.74 8.26
N HIS A 344 -8.56 12.82 8.20
CA HIS A 344 -7.13 12.77 7.93
C HIS A 344 -6.32 12.99 9.21
N PRO A 345 -6.03 11.94 10.00
CA PRO A 345 -5.32 12.11 11.25
C PRO A 345 -3.91 12.64 11.02
N VAL A 346 -3.52 13.71 11.73
CA VAL A 346 -2.25 14.42 11.52
C VAL A 346 -1.04 13.71 12.16
N ARG A 347 -1.26 12.76 13.08
CA ARG A 347 -0.22 12.01 13.79
C ARG A 347 0.27 10.80 12.99
N LYS A 348 0.85 11.06 11.82
CA LYS A 348 1.28 10.02 10.85
C LYS A 348 2.54 9.23 11.25
N GLU A 349 3.36 9.75 12.16
CA GLU A 349 4.58 9.09 12.66
C GLU A 349 4.28 7.69 13.20
N LYS A 350 3.33 7.59 14.14
CA LYS A 350 2.86 6.31 14.70
C LYS A 350 2.41 5.31 13.64
N VAL A 351 1.82 5.79 12.55
CA VAL A 351 1.35 4.93 11.46
C VAL A 351 2.55 4.32 10.72
N GLY A 352 3.50 5.17 10.32
CA GLY A 352 4.72 4.73 9.63
C GLY A 352 5.58 3.80 10.50
N GLU A 353 5.74 4.12 11.78
CA GLU A 353 6.49 3.30 12.74
C GLU A 353 5.85 1.93 12.94
N ARG A 354 4.52 1.83 13.10
CA ARG A 354 3.84 0.53 13.28
C ARG A 354 3.99 -0.38 12.07
N LEU A 355 3.95 0.19 10.86
CA LEU A 355 4.26 -0.54 9.63
C LEU A 355 5.75 -0.97 9.62
N GLY A 356 6.63 -0.09 10.07
CA GLY A 356 8.08 -0.32 10.19
C GLY A 356 8.43 -1.43 11.18
N LEU A 357 7.74 -1.51 12.33
CA LEU A 357 7.90 -2.58 13.32
C LEU A 357 7.67 -3.96 12.67
N MET A 358 6.57 -4.10 11.92
CA MET A 358 6.27 -5.35 11.19
C MET A 358 7.34 -5.67 10.15
N ALA A 359 7.84 -4.67 9.42
CA ALA A 359 8.91 -4.87 8.46
C ALA A 359 10.22 -5.32 9.14
N LEU A 360 10.66 -4.67 10.22
CA LEU A 360 11.85 -5.08 10.98
C LEU A 360 11.75 -6.53 11.46
N ALA A 361 10.60 -6.93 12.01
CA ALA A 361 10.42 -8.27 12.56
C ALA A 361 10.32 -9.35 11.47
N GLU A 362 9.41 -9.18 10.52
CA GLU A 362 9.01 -10.25 9.59
C GLU A 362 9.84 -10.29 8.32
N VAL A 363 10.43 -9.15 7.92
CA VAL A 363 11.22 -9.05 6.69
C VAL A 363 12.71 -9.13 6.98
N TYR A 364 13.16 -8.40 7.99
CA TYR A 364 14.58 -8.28 8.32
C TYR A 364 15.00 -9.18 9.49
N GLY A 365 14.05 -9.86 10.12
CA GLY A 365 14.33 -10.85 11.17
C GLY A 365 14.82 -10.26 12.49
N THR A 366 14.62 -8.95 12.72
CA THR A 366 14.94 -8.29 13.98
C THR A 366 14.02 -8.83 15.08
N LYS A 367 14.56 -9.15 16.25
CA LYS A 367 13.82 -9.79 17.36
C LYS A 367 13.90 -8.96 18.64
N GLY A 368 13.07 -9.33 19.62
CA GLY A 368 13.13 -8.78 20.98
C GLY A 368 12.20 -7.59 21.24
N PHE A 369 11.25 -7.33 20.34
CA PHE A 369 10.27 -6.27 20.49
C PHE A 369 8.91 -6.72 19.96
N GLU A 370 7.86 -6.05 20.45
CA GLU A 370 6.50 -6.26 20.00
C GLU A 370 6.23 -5.45 18.73
N TYR A 371 5.61 -6.07 17.73
CA TYR A 371 5.43 -5.47 16.41
C TYR A 371 4.03 -5.66 15.79
N LYS A 372 3.15 -6.43 16.45
CA LYS A 372 1.75 -6.64 16.04
C LYS A 372 0.83 -6.28 17.19
N SER A 373 -0.27 -5.62 16.87
CA SER A 373 -1.36 -5.45 17.82
C SER A 373 -1.96 -6.80 18.22
N PRO A 374 -2.39 -6.98 19.47
CA PRO A 374 -3.16 -8.15 19.85
C PRO A 374 -4.42 -8.27 19.00
N THR A 375 -4.67 -9.48 18.52
CA THR A 375 -5.77 -9.75 17.59
C THR A 375 -6.75 -10.72 18.22
N PHE A 376 -8.05 -10.40 18.15
CA PHE A 376 -9.11 -11.32 18.57
C PHE A 376 -8.91 -12.69 17.92
N GLU A 377 -8.87 -13.73 18.75
CA GLU A 377 -8.73 -15.12 18.31
C GLU A 377 -10.07 -15.85 18.40
N ARG A 378 -10.70 -15.82 19.57
CA ARG A 378 -11.92 -16.58 19.85
C ARG A 378 -12.62 -16.08 21.11
N MET A 379 -13.88 -16.48 21.24
CA MET A 379 -14.71 -16.27 22.43
C MET A 379 -15.16 -17.61 23.00
N GLU A 380 -15.10 -17.75 24.32
CA GLU A 380 -15.77 -18.81 25.09
C GLU A 380 -16.84 -18.21 26.00
N VAL A 381 -17.75 -19.05 26.48
CA VAL A 381 -18.78 -18.67 27.45
C VAL A 381 -18.56 -19.47 28.72
N ASP A 382 -18.45 -18.77 29.85
CA ASP A 382 -18.33 -19.33 31.19
C ASP A 382 -19.45 -18.76 32.07
N GLY A 383 -20.50 -19.55 32.26
CA GLY A 383 -21.73 -19.10 32.93
C GLY A 383 -22.37 -17.93 32.21
N ASP A 384 -22.44 -16.78 32.89
CA ASP A 384 -22.98 -15.52 32.38
C ASP A 384 -21.92 -14.58 31.79
N LYS A 385 -20.68 -15.06 31.63
CA LYS A 385 -19.54 -14.28 31.13
C LYS A 385 -19.08 -14.78 29.77
N ALA A 386 -18.63 -13.84 28.94
CA ALA A 386 -17.86 -14.12 27.75
C ALA A 386 -16.36 -13.96 28.06
N VAL A 387 -15.55 -14.94 27.69
CA VAL A 387 -14.09 -14.94 27.82
C VAL A 387 -13.49 -14.73 26.44
N ILE A 388 -12.76 -13.63 26.25
CA ILE A 388 -12.20 -13.23 24.97
C ILE A 388 -10.70 -13.50 24.95
N PHE A 389 -10.29 -14.33 24.00
CA PHE A 389 -8.90 -14.73 23.80
C PHE A 389 -8.29 -13.95 22.63
N PHE A 390 -7.00 -13.63 22.76
CA PHE A 390 -6.24 -12.90 21.77
C PHE A 390 -4.98 -13.67 21.37
N LYS A 391 -4.59 -13.54 20.10
CA LYS A 391 -3.28 -13.92 19.58
C LYS A 391 -2.38 -12.70 19.46
N ASP A 392 -1.10 -12.93 19.13
CA ASP A 392 -0.07 -11.90 19.01
C ASP A 392 0.21 -11.15 20.34
N LEU A 393 0.13 -11.88 21.46
CA LEU A 393 0.45 -11.38 22.80
C LEU A 393 1.91 -11.64 23.14
N TYR A 394 2.70 -10.57 23.24
CA TYR A 394 4.12 -10.65 23.60
C TYR A 394 4.32 -10.55 25.11
N TYR A 395 3.80 -9.48 25.71
CA TYR A 395 3.93 -9.15 27.13
C TYR A 395 2.58 -9.04 27.84
N GLY A 396 1.51 -9.52 27.21
CA GLY A 396 0.15 -9.47 27.74
C GLY A 396 -0.64 -8.22 27.35
N LEU A 397 -1.85 -8.14 27.90
CA LEU A 397 -2.84 -7.07 27.66
C LEU A 397 -2.84 -6.05 28.79
N THR A 398 -3.23 -4.82 28.47
CA THR A 398 -3.44 -3.79 29.49
C THR A 398 -4.52 -2.80 29.06
N SER A 399 -5.24 -2.28 30.05
CA SER A 399 -6.06 -1.07 29.91
C SER A 399 -5.39 0.16 30.53
N TYR A 400 -4.13 0.04 30.95
CA TYR A 400 -3.42 1.03 31.76
C TYR A 400 -4.19 1.43 33.03
N GLY A 401 -4.88 0.45 33.63
CA GLY A 401 -5.70 0.65 34.83
C GLY A 401 -7.01 1.41 34.57
N LYS A 402 -7.36 1.68 33.31
CA LYS A 402 -8.64 2.31 32.95
C LYS A 402 -9.75 1.25 32.83
N PRO A 403 -11.01 1.62 33.11
CA PRO A 403 -12.13 0.73 32.83
C PRO A 403 -12.28 0.49 31.32
N LEU A 404 -12.85 -0.67 30.96
CA LEU A 404 -13.18 -1.03 29.59
C LEU A 404 -14.68 -0.81 29.35
N HIS A 405 -15.04 0.28 28.66
CA HIS A 405 -16.41 0.70 28.33
C HIS A 405 -16.79 0.46 26.87
N LEU A 406 -15.83 0.11 26.02
CA LEU A 406 -16.05 -0.14 24.59
C LEU A 406 -16.55 -1.56 24.26
N PHE A 407 -16.86 -2.38 25.27
CA PHE A 407 -17.44 -3.70 25.07
C PHE A 407 -18.96 -3.66 25.07
N GLU A 408 -19.54 -4.40 24.13
CA GLU A 408 -20.98 -4.67 24.05
C GLU A 408 -21.19 -6.18 23.94
N ILE A 409 -22.27 -6.68 24.54
CA ILE A 409 -22.58 -8.11 24.61
C ILE A 409 -24.05 -8.36 24.29
N ALA A 410 -24.33 -9.43 23.55
CA ALA A 410 -25.68 -9.81 23.13
C ALA A 410 -25.95 -11.29 23.44
N ASP A 411 -27.23 -11.62 23.67
CA ASP A 411 -27.75 -12.98 23.73
C ASP A 411 -28.44 -13.39 22.41
N GLU A 412 -29.32 -14.40 22.45
CA GLU A 412 -30.08 -14.88 21.29
C GLU A 412 -31.04 -13.84 20.70
N SER A 413 -31.39 -12.78 21.45
CA SER A 413 -32.20 -11.67 20.94
C SER A 413 -31.46 -10.81 19.90
N LYS A 414 -30.13 -10.95 19.81
CA LYS A 414 -29.25 -10.14 18.94
C LYS A 414 -29.19 -8.65 19.29
N VAL A 415 -29.74 -8.27 20.43
CA VAL A 415 -29.67 -6.89 20.94
C VAL A 415 -28.38 -6.74 21.75
N PHE A 416 -27.51 -5.82 21.33
CA PHE A 416 -26.28 -5.50 22.04
C PHE A 416 -26.56 -4.58 23.23
N HIS A 417 -26.07 -4.96 24.39
CA HIS A 417 -26.10 -4.18 25.62
C HIS A 417 -24.68 -3.76 26.01
N PRO A 418 -24.50 -2.59 26.65
CA PRO A 418 -23.22 -2.24 27.27
C PRO A 418 -22.76 -3.34 28.24
N ALA A 419 -21.46 -3.62 28.22
CA ALA A 419 -20.85 -4.65 29.04
C ALA A 419 -19.83 -4.06 30.02
N GLU A 420 -19.73 -4.68 31.19
CA GLU A 420 -18.59 -4.52 32.10
C GLU A 420 -17.51 -5.49 31.64
N ALA A 421 -16.28 -4.99 31.48
CA ALA A 421 -15.14 -5.80 31.07
C ALA A 421 -13.87 -5.48 31.88
N TYR A 422 -13.03 -6.50 32.07
CA TYR A 422 -11.71 -6.36 32.70
C TYR A 422 -10.69 -7.32 32.08
N VAL A 423 -9.41 -6.95 32.15
CA VAL A 423 -8.29 -7.82 31.76
C VAL A 423 -8.00 -8.79 32.90
N ASP A 424 -8.05 -10.08 32.62
CA ASP A 424 -7.54 -11.13 33.50
C ASP A 424 -6.07 -11.37 33.13
N GLU A 425 -5.18 -10.70 33.85
CA GLU A 425 -3.73 -10.68 33.58
C GLU A 425 -3.07 -12.05 33.79
N GLU A 426 -3.65 -12.94 34.61
CA GLU A 426 -3.10 -14.29 34.81
C GLU A 426 -3.35 -15.19 33.59
N ARG A 427 -4.43 -14.94 32.87
CA ARG A 427 -4.87 -15.74 31.72
C ARG A 427 -4.66 -15.05 30.38
N ASP A 428 -4.26 -13.77 30.38
CA ASP A 428 -4.14 -12.93 29.19
C ASP A 428 -5.43 -12.87 28.34
N VAL A 429 -6.58 -12.78 29.02
CA VAL A 429 -7.92 -12.70 28.39
C VAL A 429 -8.67 -11.47 28.86
N VAL A 430 -9.72 -11.10 28.12
CA VAL A 430 -10.71 -10.12 28.60
C VAL A 430 -11.98 -10.85 29.01
N ILE A 431 -12.45 -10.59 30.22
CA ILE A 431 -13.71 -11.09 30.73
C ILE A 431 -14.77 -10.02 30.52
N VAL A 432 -15.88 -10.39 29.87
CA VAL A 432 -16.96 -9.47 29.48
C VAL A 432 -18.28 -10.00 30.04
N SER A 433 -19.07 -9.15 30.68
CA SER A 433 -20.37 -9.52 31.25
C SER A 433 -21.35 -8.37 31.24
N SER A 434 -22.65 -8.67 31.34
CA SER A 434 -23.68 -7.63 31.48
C SER A 434 -24.83 -8.14 32.31
N LYS A 435 -25.35 -7.32 33.24
CA LYS A 435 -26.54 -7.66 34.04
C LYS A 435 -27.79 -7.92 33.20
N TYR A 436 -27.79 -7.49 31.93
CA TYR A 436 -28.88 -7.69 30.98
C TYR A 436 -28.75 -8.98 30.17
N VAL A 437 -27.56 -9.59 30.13
CA VAL A 437 -27.25 -10.74 29.25
C VAL A 437 -26.73 -11.89 30.11
N ARG A 438 -27.61 -12.88 30.35
CA ARG A 438 -27.26 -14.08 31.14
C ARG A 438 -26.63 -15.21 30.34
N ASN A 439 -26.87 -15.26 29.03
CA ASN A 439 -26.37 -16.29 28.13
C ASN A 439 -25.68 -15.62 26.94
N PRO A 440 -24.42 -15.18 27.09
CA PRO A 440 -23.69 -14.52 26.01
C PRO A 440 -23.66 -15.33 24.71
N LYS A 441 -23.93 -14.68 23.58
CA LYS A 441 -23.82 -15.24 22.23
C LYS A 441 -22.91 -14.44 21.32
N ALA A 442 -22.79 -13.13 21.55
CA ALA A 442 -21.89 -12.29 20.78
C ALA A 442 -21.29 -11.18 21.64
N VAL A 443 -20.06 -10.79 21.30
CA VAL A 443 -19.34 -9.64 21.86
C VAL A 443 -18.84 -8.75 20.73
N ARG A 444 -18.85 -7.45 20.97
CA ARG A 444 -18.25 -6.42 20.13
C ARG A 444 -17.31 -5.57 20.98
N TYR A 445 -16.18 -5.15 20.40
CA TYR A 445 -15.25 -4.21 21.02
C TYR A 445 -14.98 -3.04 20.07
N ALA A 446 -14.99 -1.83 20.62
CA ALA A 446 -14.68 -0.59 19.90
C ALA A 446 -15.49 -0.44 18.60
N PHE A 447 -16.77 -0.81 18.66
CA PHE A 447 -17.62 -1.04 17.49
C PHE A 447 -18.54 0.15 17.16
N LYS A 448 -17.96 1.37 17.18
CA LYS A 448 -18.61 2.64 16.81
C LYS A 448 -17.79 3.39 15.77
N ASN A 449 -18.36 4.35 15.06
CA ASN A 449 -17.63 5.15 14.05
C ASN A 449 -16.35 5.77 14.62
N TYR A 450 -16.50 6.56 15.70
CA TYR A 450 -15.42 7.11 16.49
C TYR A 450 -15.34 6.41 17.86
N VAL A 451 -14.12 6.16 18.32
CA VAL A 451 -13.77 5.56 19.61
C VAL A 451 -12.40 6.05 20.05
N GLU A 452 -12.17 6.11 21.36
CA GLU A 452 -10.83 6.22 21.93
C GLU A 452 -10.46 4.84 22.49
N PRO A 453 -9.40 4.18 22.00
CA PRO A 453 -9.12 2.80 22.40
C PRO A 453 -8.76 2.70 23.89
N GLU A 454 -9.24 1.63 24.52
CA GLU A 454 -9.08 1.39 25.95
C GLU A 454 -8.27 0.12 26.24
N LEU A 455 -8.11 -0.76 25.25
CA LEU A 455 -7.38 -2.03 25.36
C LEU A 455 -6.16 -2.01 24.43
N PHE A 456 -5.01 -2.34 24.99
CA PHE A 456 -3.71 -2.31 24.32
C PHE A 456 -2.91 -3.57 24.67
N SER A 457 -1.88 -3.85 23.89
CA SER A 457 -0.76 -4.60 24.44
C SER A 457 0.01 -3.77 25.46
N LEU A 458 0.82 -4.46 26.28
CA LEU A 458 1.66 -3.79 27.26
C LEU A 458 2.62 -2.75 26.62
N SER A 459 3.11 -3.01 25.40
CA SER A 459 3.97 -2.06 24.66
C SER A 459 3.21 -0.90 23.99
N GLY A 460 1.89 -0.83 24.13
CA GLY A 460 1.08 0.29 23.67
C GLY A 460 0.57 0.21 22.24
N LEU A 461 0.49 -1.01 21.66
CA LEU A 461 -0.23 -1.21 20.41
C LEU A 461 -1.73 -1.42 20.71
N PRO A 462 -2.64 -0.62 20.14
CA PRO A 462 -4.07 -0.74 20.41
C PRO A 462 -4.63 -2.04 19.84
N VAL A 463 -5.61 -2.61 20.52
CA VAL A 463 -6.43 -3.71 20.00
C VAL A 463 -7.43 -3.17 18.98
N SER A 464 -7.55 -3.86 17.84
CA SER A 464 -8.47 -3.52 16.75
C SER A 464 -9.95 -3.67 17.12
N SER A 465 -10.84 -2.92 16.46
CA SER A 465 -12.27 -3.22 16.49
C SER A 465 -12.53 -4.66 16.05
N PHE A 466 -13.39 -5.38 16.77
CA PHE A 466 -13.81 -6.73 16.38
C PHE A 466 -15.25 -7.02 16.80
N ARG A 467 -15.84 -8.01 16.14
CA ARG A 467 -17.11 -8.64 16.54
C ARG A 467 -16.99 -10.16 16.48
N THR A 468 -17.72 -10.85 17.35
CA THR A 468 -17.79 -12.32 17.35
C THR A 468 -19.02 -12.86 16.63
N ASP A 469 -19.99 -12.00 16.30
CA ASP A 469 -21.17 -12.36 15.49
C ASP A 469 -20.87 -12.40 13.98
N ASN A 470 -21.75 -13.11 13.26
CA ASN A 470 -21.79 -13.18 11.80
C ASN A 470 -23.17 -12.82 11.23
N TRP A 471 -24.06 -12.26 12.06
CA TRP A 471 -25.41 -11.90 11.65
C TRP A 471 -25.49 -10.52 11.00
#